data_AF-A0AAW0ZFM7-F1
#
_entry.id   AF-A0AAW0ZFM7-F1
#
_cell.length_a   1.000
_cell.length_b   1.000
_cell.length_c   1.000
_cell.angle_alpha   90.00
_cell.angle_beta   90.00
_cell.angle_gamma   90.00
#
_symmetry.space_group_name_H-M   'P 1'
#
loop_
_entity.id
_entity.type
_entity.pdbx_description
1 polymer ?
#
loop_
_entity_poly.entity_id
_entity_poly.type
_entity_poly.pdbx_seq_one_letter_code
_entity_poly.pdbx_strand_id
1 'polypeptide(L)'
;MQGVKQAILVVSEALSKQNYEALDGIVSPKAVKVLKHRVNRLTPSQQELLSINLDFFGFFTRSLSLKRIKGTKDVIVEIAVHGMTMIGIPVERESYIYFCYVFQRKYKNGMGGPWIVKLVNHTSMLI
;
A
#
# COMPACT_ATOMS: atom_id res chain seq x y z
N MET A 1 -10.37 -8.25 7.23
CA MET A 1 -9.51 -7.62 6.19
C MET A 1 -9.98 -6.25 5.71
N GLN A 2 -11.17 -5.76 6.10
CA GLN A 2 -11.72 -4.49 5.61
C GLN A 2 -10.82 -3.26 5.86
N GLY A 3 -10.14 -3.18 7.00
CA GLY A 3 -9.22 -2.06 7.28
C GLY A 3 -8.00 -2.02 6.34
N VAL A 4 -7.47 -3.20 5.96
CA VAL A 4 -6.37 -3.31 4.98
C VAL A 4 -6.86 -2.89 3.60
N LYS A 5 -8.05 -3.36 3.20
CA LYS A 5 -8.73 -2.95 1.96
C LYS A 5 -8.85 -1.42 1.91
N GLN A 6 -9.41 -0.80 2.94
CA GLN A 6 -9.58 0.65 2.99
C GLN A 6 -8.23 1.40 2.91
N ALA A 7 -7.22 0.95 3.65
CA ALA A 7 -5.91 1.59 3.63
C ALA A 7 -5.23 1.50 2.25
N ILE A 8 -5.34 0.35 1.57
CA ILE A 8 -4.85 0.19 0.19
C ILE A 8 -5.53 1.20 -0.73
N LEU A 9 -6.85 1.32 -0.66
CA LEU A 9 -7.63 2.20 -1.53
C LEU A 9 -7.29 3.68 -1.29
N VAL A 10 -7.31 4.12 -0.03
CA VAL A 10 -6.99 5.51 0.34
C VAL A 10 -5.58 5.88 -0.10
N VAL A 11 -4.60 5.01 0.14
CA VAL A 11 -3.20 5.31 -0.24
C VAL A 11 -3.05 5.30 -1.77
N SER A 12 -3.64 4.34 -2.47
CA SER A 12 -3.61 4.31 -3.94
C SER A 12 -4.24 5.55 -4.58
N GLU A 13 -5.41 5.97 -4.08
CA GLU A 13 -6.10 7.17 -4.57
C GLU A 13 -5.32 8.45 -4.25
N ALA A 14 -4.77 8.56 -3.05
CA ALA A 14 -3.93 9.69 -2.68
C ALA A 14 -2.69 9.79 -3.58
N LEU A 15 -2.06 8.66 -3.92
CA LEU A 15 -0.92 8.64 -4.82
C LEU A 15 -1.31 8.98 -6.26
N SER A 16 -2.43 8.47 -6.78
CA SER A 16 -2.90 8.79 -8.12
C SER A 16 -3.34 10.24 -8.28
N LYS A 17 -3.72 10.91 -7.19
CA LYS A 17 -4.06 12.35 -7.17
C LYS A 17 -2.94 13.25 -6.65
N GLN A 18 -1.75 12.70 -6.34
CA GLN A 18 -0.66 13.42 -5.68
C GLN A 18 -1.06 14.15 -4.38
N ASN A 19 -2.13 13.69 -3.72
CA ASN A 19 -2.61 14.23 -2.45
C ASN A 19 -1.83 13.61 -1.27
N TYR A 20 -0.59 14.07 -1.09
CA TYR A 20 0.28 13.52 -0.04
C TYR A 20 -0.15 13.87 1.38
N GLU A 21 -0.98 14.91 1.57
CA GLU A 21 -1.52 15.30 2.88
C GLU A 21 -2.46 14.21 3.41
N ALA A 22 -3.24 13.58 2.53
CA ALA A 22 -4.10 12.45 2.88
C ALA A 22 -3.33 11.20 3.36
N LEU A 23 -1.99 11.16 3.22
CA LEU A 23 -1.15 10.07 3.69
C LEU A 23 -0.66 10.26 5.14
N ASP A 24 -0.88 11.43 5.73
CA ASP A 24 -0.43 11.71 7.10
C ASP A 24 -1.06 10.74 8.11
N GLY A 25 -0.26 10.27 9.06
CA GLY A 25 -0.67 9.25 10.03
C GLY A 25 -0.97 7.85 9.47
N ILE A 26 -1.07 7.66 8.15
CA ILE A 26 -1.35 6.38 7.48
C ILE A 26 -0.05 5.76 6.95
N VAL A 27 0.78 6.56 6.29
CA VAL A 27 2.04 6.14 5.67
C VAL A 27 3.20 6.76 6.45
N SER A 28 4.26 5.99 6.68
CA SER A 28 5.40 6.53 7.44
C SER A 28 6.04 7.71 6.70
N PRO A 29 6.51 8.77 7.39
CA PRO A 29 7.08 9.95 6.73
C PRO A 29 8.24 9.64 5.77
N LYS A 30 9.08 8.65 6.14
CA LYS A 30 10.15 8.14 5.26
C LYS A 30 9.61 7.58 3.95
N ALA A 31 8.52 6.83 4.00
CA ALA A 31 7.89 6.25 2.81
C ALA A 31 7.21 7.35 1.97
N VAL A 32 6.52 8.31 2.59
CA VAL A 32 5.94 9.47 1.88
C VAL A 32 7.01 10.23 1.10
N LYS A 33 8.18 10.49 1.69
CA LYS A 33 9.30 11.16 1.00
C LYS A 33 9.74 10.42 -0.27
N VAL A 34 9.85 9.09 -0.19
CA VAL A 34 10.24 8.25 -1.34
C VAL A 34 9.12 8.21 -2.39
N LEU A 35 7.87 8.05 -1.96
CA LEU A 35 6.71 7.99 -2.84
C LEU A 35 6.53 9.31 -3.59
N LYS A 36 6.61 10.45 -2.91
CA LYS A 36 6.54 11.78 -3.52
C LYS A 36 7.59 11.96 -4.61
N HIS A 37 8.84 11.59 -4.34
CA HIS A 37 9.90 11.68 -5.34
C HIS A 37 9.65 10.80 -6.58
N ARG A 38 9.08 9.59 -6.40
CA ARG A 38 8.81 8.67 -7.50
C ARG A 38 7.56 9.06 -8.30
N VAL A 39 6.46 9.34 -7.62
CA VAL A 39 5.17 9.67 -8.24
C VAL A 39 5.25 10.97 -9.04
N ASN A 40 5.98 11.99 -8.56
CA ASN A 40 6.16 13.25 -9.29
C ASN A 40 6.94 13.10 -10.62
N ARG A 41 7.53 11.94 -10.89
CA ARG A 41 8.27 11.66 -12.13
C ARG A 41 7.47 10.81 -13.12
N LEU A 42 6.25 10.42 -12.76
CA LEU A 42 5.36 9.69 -13.65
C LEU A 42 4.71 10.64 -14.64
N THR A 43 4.40 10.13 -15.83
CA THR A 43 3.47 10.82 -16.73
C THR A 43 2.04 10.78 -16.14
N PRO A 44 1.14 11.69 -16.57
CA PRO A 44 -0.26 11.64 -16.14
C PRO A 44 -0.91 10.26 -16.35
N SER A 45 -0.68 9.63 -17.50
CA SER A 45 -1.19 8.29 -17.79
C SER A 45 -0.62 7.20 -16.87
N GLN A 46 0.67 7.27 -16.50
CA GLN A 46 1.27 6.33 -15.55
C GLN A 46 0.77 6.54 -14.13
N GLN A 47 0.46 7.79 -13.76
CA GLN A 47 -0.08 8.14 -12.46
C GLN A 47 -1.51 7.62 -12.27
N GLU A 48 -2.33 7.62 -13.32
CA GLU A 48 -3.67 7.02 -13.30
C GLU A 48 -3.64 5.52 -12.96
N LEU A 49 -2.61 4.80 -13.40
CA LEU A 49 -2.41 3.36 -13.12
C LEU A 49 -2.19 3.05 -11.62
N LEU A 50 -1.94 4.06 -10.78
CA LEU A 50 -1.83 3.87 -9.33
C LEU A 50 -3.20 3.69 -8.65
N SER A 51 -4.28 4.10 -9.31
CA SER A 51 -5.64 3.93 -8.83
C SER A 51 -6.05 2.45 -8.87
N ILE A 52 -6.85 2.04 -7.89
CA ILE A 52 -7.36 0.67 -7.80
C ILE A 52 -8.84 0.65 -8.17
N ASN A 53 -9.22 -0.24 -9.08
CA ASN A 53 -10.61 -0.45 -9.44
C ASN A 53 -11.31 -1.28 -8.36
N LEU A 54 -12.30 -0.70 -7.69
CA LEU A 54 -13.02 -1.32 -6.57
C LEU A 54 -13.76 -2.59 -6.94
N ASP A 55 -14.23 -2.67 -8.19
CA ASP A 55 -15.05 -3.79 -8.68
C ASP A 55 -14.17 -4.98 -9.08
N PHE A 56 -12.89 -4.73 -9.36
CA PHE A 56 -11.97 -5.70 -9.94
C PHE A 56 -10.60 -5.72 -9.26
N PHE A 57 -10.59 -5.82 -7.93
CA PHE A 57 -9.34 -5.99 -7.18
C PHE A 57 -9.43 -7.11 -6.13
N GLY A 58 -8.29 -7.78 -5.92
CA GLY A 58 -8.10 -8.81 -4.92
C GLY A 58 -6.72 -8.74 -4.29
N PHE A 59 -6.58 -9.23 -3.06
CA PHE A 59 -5.30 -9.28 -2.37
C PHE A 59 -5.22 -10.43 -1.38
N PHE A 60 -4.00 -10.85 -1.08
CA PHE A 60 -3.70 -11.88 -0.10
C PHE A 60 -2.49 -11.48 0.74
N THR A 61 -2.43 -12.03 1.95
CA THR A 61 -1.26 -11.86 2.81
C THR A 61 -0.11 -12.68 2.25
N ARG A 62 0.98 -12.01 1.87
CA ARG A 62 2.20 -12.68 1.42
C ARG A 62 3.05 -13.15 2.61
N SER A 63 3.19 -12.32 3.63
CA SER A 63 3.98 -12.67 4.80
C SER A 63 3.48 -11.94 6.05
N LEU A 64 3.75 -12.57 7.19
CA LEU A 64 3.55 -12.03 8.52
C LEU A 64 4.88 -12.18 9.27
N SER A 65 5.40 -11.11 9.85
CA SER A 65 6.61 -11.12 10.64
C SER A 65 6.37 -10.53 12.02
N LEU A 66 7.09 -11.06 13.01
CA LEU A 66 7.03 -10.65 14.41
C LEU A 66 8.45 -10.42 14.89
N LYS A 67 8.74 -9.19 15.30
CA LYS A 67 10.04 -8.81 15.87
C LYS A 67 9.86 -8.35 17.31
N ARG A 68 10.41 -9.13 18.24
CA ARG A 68 10.48 -8.76 19.66
C ARG A 68 11.68 -7.85 19.91
N ILE A 69 11.50 -6.78 20.66
CA ILE A 69 12.60 -5.88 21.01
C ILE A 69 13.26 -6.41 22.29
N LYS A 70 14.51 -6.86 22.17
CA LYS A 70 15.28 -7.44 23.28
C LYS A 70 15.33 -6.48 24.47
N GLY A 71 15.08 -7.01 25.67
CA GLY A 71 15.08 -6.22 26.92
C GLY A 71 13.79 -5.44 27.16
N THR A 72 12.75 -5.60 26.34
CA THR A 72 11.45 -4.95 26.52
C THR A 72 10.29 -5.92 26.29
N LYS A 73 9.07 -5.49 26.62
CA LYS A 73 7.82 -6.18 26.22
C LYS A 73 7.32 -5.73 24.84
N ASP A 74 8.10 -4.93 24.12
CA ASP A 74 7.67 -4.34 22.86
C ASP A 74 7.79 -5.35 21.71
N VAL A 75 6.80 -5.30 20.82
CA VAL A 75 6.71 -6.17 19.64
C VAL A 75 6.38 -5.33 18.42
N ILE A 76 7.04 -5.61 17.31
CA ILE A 76 6.70 -5.07 16.00
C ILE A 76 6.08 -6.20 15.18
N VAL A 77 4.90 -5.94 14.64
CA VAL A 77 4.22 -6.82 13.68
C VAL A 77 4.33 -6.18 12.31
N GLU A 78 4.78 -6.93 11.31
CA GLU A 78 4.71 -6.51 9.91
C GLU A 78 3.88 -7.50 9.09
N ILE A 79 3.05 -6.96 8.19
CA ILE A 79 2.23 -7.74 7.27
C ILE A 79 2.53 -7.23 5.87
N ALA A 80 3.03 -8.12 5.01
CA ALA A 80 3.13 -7.84 3.58
C ALA A 80 1.90 -8.38 2.87
N VAL A 81 1.29 -7.55 2.04
CA VAL A 81 0.13 -7.86 1.23
C VAL A 81 0.50 -7.70 -0.23
N HIS A 82 0.16 -8.70 -1.03
CA HIS A 82 0.22 -8.65 -2.48
C HIS A 82 -1.19 -8.62 -3.02
N GLY A 83 -1.43 -7.84 -4.06
CA GLY A 83 -2.71 -7.85 -4.74
C GLY A 83 -2.59 -7.41 -6.18
N MET A 84 -3.72 -7.46 -6.85
CA MET A 84 -3.86 -7.06 -8.23
C MET A 84 -5.19 -6.35 -8.46
N THR A 85 -5.22 -5.46 -9.44
CA THR A 85 -6.41 -4.83 -9.97
C THR A 85 -6.36 -4.86 -11.49
N MET A 86 -7.51 -5.00 -12.14
CA MET A 86 -7.62 -4.86 -13.59
C MET A 86 -7.88 -3.40 -13.97
N ILE A 87 -7.25 -2.95 -15.06
CA ILE A 87 -7.50 -1.65 -15.68
C ILE A 87 -7.98 -1.91 -17.12
N GLY A 88 -9.12 -1.31 -17.49
CA GLY A 88 -9.74 -1.44 -18.82
C GLY A 88 -11.07 -2.20 -18.81
N ILE A 89 -11.82 -2.05 -19.91
CA ILE A 89 -13.05 -2.82 -20.19
C ILE A 89 -12.63 -4.22 -20.68
N PRO A 90 -13.32 -5.31 -20.31
CA PRO A 90 -12.91 -6.71 -20.56
C PRO A 90 -12.62 -7.12 -22.01
N VAL A 91 -12.78 -6.23 -23.00
CA VAL A 91 -12.91 -6.60 -24.42
C VAL A 91 -11.64 -6.34 -25.24
N GLU A 92 -10.71 -5.46 -24.82
CA GLU A 92 -9.64 -5.03 -25.74
C GLU A 92 -8.18 -5.21 -25.27
N ARG A 93 -7.90 -5.41 -23.97
CA ARG A 93 -6.60 -5.88 -23.42
C ARG A 93 -6.68 -5.96 -21.90
N GLU A 94 -6.46 -7.14 -21.32
CA GLU A 94 -6.36 -7.29 -19.87
C GLU A 94 -5.04 -6.69 -19.38
N SER A 95 -5.08 -5.46 -18.84
CA SER A 95 -3.91 -4.87 -18.17
C SER A 95 -4.05 -5.06 -16.67
N TYR A 96 -3.13 -5.85 -16.10
CA TYR A 96 -3.08 -6.08 -14.65
C TYR A 96 -2.08 -5.13 -14.00
N ILE A 97 -2.53 -4.45 -12.94
CA ILE A 97 -1.66 -3.74 -12.02
C ILE A 97 -1.51 -4.58 -10.77
N TYR A 98 -0.28 -4.97 -10.47
CA TYR A 98 0.09 -5.61 -9.22
C TYR A 98 0.55 -4.57 -8.22
N PHE A 99 0.17 -4.77 -6.96
CA PHE A 99 0.61 -3.91 -5.87
C PHE A 99 1.11 -4.70 -4.68
N CYS A 100 2.03 -4.09 -3.94
CA CYS A 100 2.58 -4.61 -2.70
C CYS A 100 2.54 -3.52 -1.62
N TYR A 101 1.96 -3.87 -0.47
CA TYR A 101 1.88 -3.01 0.70
C TYR A 101 2.50 -3.72 1.90
N VAL A 102 3.34 -3.02 2.66
CA VAL A 102 3.83 -3.49 3.96
C VAL A 102 3.26 -2.64 5.06
N PHE A 103 2.42 -3.24 5.90
CA PHE A 103 1.84 -2.63 7.09
C PHE A 103 2.68 -2.99 8.29
N GLN A 104 2.93 -2.02 9.18
CA GLN A 104 3.65 -2.24 10.44
C GLN A 104 2.83 -1.70 11.60
N ARG A 105 2.71 -2.48 12.67
CA ARG A 105 2.15 -2.05 13.95
C ARG A 105 3.13 -2.30 15.08
N LYS A 106 3.36 -1.27 15.88
CA LYS A 106 4.18 -1.38 17.09
C LYS A 106 3.28 -1.57 18.30
N TYR A 107 3.62 -2.57 19.11
CA TYR A 107 2.99 -2.85 20.39
C TYR A 107 3.97 -2.47 21.49
N LYS A 108 3.49 -1.66 22.44
CA LYS A 108 4.23 -1.29 23.65
C LYS A 108 3.47 -1.80 24.85
N ASN A 109 4.10 -2.67 25.65
CA ASN A 109 3.44 -3.32 26.80
C ASN A 109 2.06 -3.95 26.45
N GLY A 110 1.95 -4.59 25.29
CA GLY A 110 0.70 -5.19 24.81
C GLY A 110 -0.30 -4.21 24.17
N MET A 111 -0.11 -2.89 24.30
CA MET A 111 -0.95 -1.89 23.63
C MET A 111 -0.44 -1.60 22.22
N GLY A 112 -1.27 -1.87 21.22
CA GLY A 112 -0.94 -1.67 19.80
C GLY A 112 -1.24 -0.24 19.33
N GLY A 113 -0.23 0.46 18.82
CA GLY A 113 -0.39 1.74 18.14
C GLY A 113 -1.11 1.62 16.78
N PRO A 114 -1.13 2.67 15.95
CA PRO A 114 -1.74 2.60 14.63
C PRO A 114 -0.99 1.64 13.69
N TRP A 115 -1.70 1.11 12.70
CA TRP A 115 -1.07 0.46 11.54
C TRP A 115 -0.51 1.54 10.62
N ILE A 116 0.77 1.42 10.29
CA ILE A 116 1.47 2.37 9.42
C ILE A 116 2.00 1.64 8.20
N VAL A 117 1.71 2.17 7.01
CA VAL A 117 2.27 1.67 5.76
C VAL A 117 3.74 2.09 5.66
N LYS A 118 4.62 1.09 5.51
CA LYS A 118 6.08 1.24 5.42
C LYS A 118 6.59 1.19 4.00
N LEU A 119 5.88 0.49 3.12
CA LEU A 119 6.21 0.31 1.72
C LEU A 119 4.92 0.26 0.91
N VAL A 120 4.95 0.94 -0.23
CA VAL A 120 3.95 0.87 -1.29
C VAL A 120 4.70 0.70 -2.60
N ASN A 121 4.28 -0.23 -3.42
CA ASN A 121 4.81 -0.42 -4.77
C ASN A 121 3.71 -0.87 -5.71
N HIS A 122 3.68 -0.30 -6.91
CA HIS A 122 2.80 -0.68 -8.01
C HIS A 122 3.64 -1.05 -9.21
N THR A 123 3.21 -2.06 -9.96
CA THR A 123 3.82 -2.45 -11.22
C THR A 123 2.75 -2.93 -12.18
N SER A 124 2.84 -2.54 -13.44
CA SER A 124 2.02 -3.07 -14.52
C SER A 124 2.73 -4.27 -15.16
N MET A 125 1.96 -5.29 -15.52
CA MET A 125 2.40 -6.31 -16.46
C MET A 125 1.48 -6.21 -17.68
N LEU A 126 2.06 -5.90 -18.84
CA LEU A 126 1.37 -6.04 -20.12
C LEU A 126 1.55 -7.50 -20.53
N ILE A 127 0.43 -8.23 -20.63
CA ILE A 127 0.38 -9.61 -21.14
C ILE A 127 -0.10 -9.56 -22.58
#